data_AF-A0A819ZR53-F1
#
_entry.id   AF-A0A819ZR53-F1
#
_cell.length_a   1.000
_cell.length_b   1.000
_cell.length_c   1.000
_cell.angle_alpha   90.00
_cell.angle_beta   90.00
_cell.angle_gamma   90.00
#
_symmetry.space_group_name_H-M   'P 1'
#
loop_
_entity.id
_entity.type
_entity.pdbx_description
1 polymer ?
#
loop_
_entity_poly.entity_id
_entity_poly.type
_entity_poly.pdbx_seq_one_letter_code
_entity_poly.pdbx_strand_id
1 'polypeptide(L)'
;MSGLFNRLKSRKTTPNSTNNNNTITTENEPTTPACTFDEEGFLCPMCHQKFNDHTTLAQHYTDAHAQEPVIEKENTTKENNKQENADSDIALWKQQFMASEETRMILSNELIQQKQRTNDLEEELQLIQKHLKSTQTKAAEQSQEIASLKATKDVYESQFAIFTNELLKTQDELKEKEQQITTLRNDLIPRSTTDDVDVLKRELITVQQCMNEMALEKEQQIDKLRNILMENYQSVLKLERVETKFNQNLLIHDELINENTSQIGHEINAIKQFVRVTHKRQENIKHAVKYMRNRLLENQTEMKQLKQTNIQLQNDVQIEQRQINSYRNQIETLNNEIHILEKNQDQYEQQIKECRIQIKEINNQRQQTQDECDYMSKQLLQITNEKSQLQNEQIRVINEMDLLKKQFDENNKDKV
;
A
#
# COMPACT_ATOMS: atom_id res chain seq x y z
N MET A 1 40.98 -48.10 -0.36
CA MET A 1 41.94 -46.99 -0.52
C MET A 1 41.37 -45.76 0.14
N SER A 2 42.13 -45.27 1.11
CA SER A 2 41.75 -44.26 2.08
C SER A 2 41.88 -42.84 1.53
N GLY A 3 41.08 -41.94 2.09
CA GLY A 3 41.46 -40.54 2.27
C GLY A 3 40.83 -39.58 1.28
N LEU A 4 39.99 -38.69 1.79
CA LEU A 4 39.87 -37.29 1.36
C LEU A 4 39.12 -36.52 2.47
N PHE A 5 39.85 -36.26 3.56
CA PHE A 5 39.44 -35.31 4.59
C PHE A 5 39.67 -33.89 4.10
N ASN A 6 38.61 -33.08 4.11
CA ASN A 6 38.66 -31.68 3.71
C ASN A 6 39.13 -30.78 4.86
N ARG A 7 40.06 -29.89 4.47
CA ARG A 7 40.67 -28.75 5.15
C ARG A 7 39.77 -27.99 6.14
N LEU A 8 40.19 -27.93 7.40
CA LEU A 8 39.88 -26.83 8.32
C LEU A 8 40.98 -25.77 8.21
N LYS A 9 40.60 -24.54 7.80
CA LYS A 9 41.46 -23.36 7.82
C LYS A 9 41.52 -22.80 9.25
N SER A 10 42.73 -22.80 9.80
CA SER A 10 43.14 -22.06 10.99
C SER A 10 43.01 -20.55 10.79
N ARG A 11 42.23 -19.86 11.62
CA ARG A 11 42.25 -18.40 11.75
C ARG A 11 42.97 -18.03 13.04
N LYS A 12 44.11 -17.36 12.85
CA LYS A 12 45.09 -16.90 13.83
C LYS A 12 44.49 -15.73 14.62
N THR A 13 44.38 -15.87 15.94
CA THR A 13 44.05 -14.80 16.87
C THR A 13 45.34 -14.10 17.32
N THR A 14 45.39 -12.79 17.14
CA THR A 14 46.35 -11.89 17.79
C THR A 14 45.71 -11.32 19.05
N PRO A 15 46.42 -11.22 20.19
CA PRO A 15 45.92 -10.51 21.35
C PRO A 15 46.32 -9.03 21.21
N ASN A 16 45.34 -8.13 21.30
CA ASN A 16 45.65 -6.74 21.58
C ASN A 16 45.08 -6.40 22.96
N SER A 17 46.02 -6.08 23.84
CA SER A 17 45.83 -5.66 25.21
C SER A 17 45.39 -4.21 25.21
N THR A 18 44.27 -3.88 25.85
CA THR A 18 44.04 -2.51 26.31
C THR A 18 43.25 -2.52 27.59
N ASN A 19 43.95 -2.07 28.64
CA ASN A 19 43.45 -1.67 29.95
C ASN A 19 42.16 -0.84 29.86
N ASN A 20 41.16 -1.22 30.65
CA ASN A 20 40.10 -0.31 31.06
C ASN A 20 40.17 -0.13 32.58
N ASN A 21 40.70 1.03 32.99
CA ASN A 21 40.52 1.57 34.32
C ASN A 21 39.22 2.37 34.36
N ASN A 22 38.46 2.12 35.43
CA ASN A 22 37.33 2.90 35.88
C ASN A 22 37.66 4.39 35.99
N THR A 23 36.77 5.25 35.51
CA THR A 23 36.59 6.60 36.07
C THR A 23 35.11 6.94 36.06
N ILE A 24 34.54 6.92 37.25
CA ILE A 24 33.23 7.47 37.59
C ILE A 24 33.31 8.98 37.33
N THR A 25 32.51 9.47 36.39
CA THR A 25 32.19 10.89 36.23
C THR A 25 30.68 11.03 36.11
N THR A 26 30.12 11.61 37.15
CA THR A 26 28.77 12.14 37.27
C THR A 26 28.72 13.47 36.52
N GLU A 27 28.20 13.51 35.30
CA GLU A 27 27.88 14.76 34.61
C GLU A 27 26.59 14.64 33.79
N ASN A 28 25.56 15.34 34.29
CA ASN A 28 24.55 16.14 33.59
C ASN A 28 23.79 15.53 32.41
N GLU A 29 22.48 15.37 32.65
CA GLU A 29 21.42 15.27 31.65
C GLU A 29 21.61 16.27 30.51
N PRO A 30 21.60 15.83 29.23
CA PRO A 30 21.33 16.73 28.14
C PRO A 30 19.82 16.97 28.09
N THR A 31 19.39 18.12 28.60
CA THR A 31 18.12 18.76 28.22
C THR A 31 18.01 18.71 26.71
N THR A 32 17.09 17.90 26.23
CA THR A 32 16.61 17.89 24.85
C THR A 32 16.26 19.32 24.44
N PRO A 33 16.82 19.84 23.33
CA PRO A 33 16.30 21.06 22.75
C PRO A 33 14.87 20.76 22.31
N ALA A 34 13.91 21.48 22.88
CA ALA A 34 12.54 21.49 22.39
C ALA A 34 12.61 21.82 20.90
N CYS A 35 12.26 20.84 20.05
CA CYS A 35 11.89 21.12 18.67
C CYS A 35 10.64 22.00 18.73
N THR A 36 10.85 23.32 18.75
CA THR A 36 9.86 24.28 18.29
C THR A 36 9.63 23.94 16.83
N PHE A 37 8.60 23.15 16.57
CA PHE A 37 8.01 23.07 15.24
C PHE A 37 7.70 24.51 14.86
N ASP A 38 8.47 25.05 13.91
CA ASP A 38 8.07 26.25 13.21
C ASP A 38 6.67 25.96 12.68
N GLU A 39 5.67 26.60 13.27
CA GLU A 39 4.27 26.48 12.88
C GLU A 39 4.19 26.84 11.40
N GLU A 40 4.12 25.80 10.55
CA GLU A 40 3.93 25.93 9.11
C GLU A 40 2.54 26.53 8.88
N GLY A 41 2.47 27.87 8.92
CA GLY A 41 1.25 28.62 8.67
C GLY A 41 0.69 28.34 7.27
N PHE A 42 -0.63 28.44 7.15
CA PHE A 42 -1.35 28.21 5.91
C PHE A 42 -1.17 29.39 4.94
N LEU A 43 -0.83 29.12 3.68
CA LEU A 43 -0.66 30.14 2.64
C LEU A 43 -1.91 30.21 1.75
N CYS A 44 -2.42 31.42 1.50
CA CYS A 44 -3.47 31.61 0.50
C CYS A 44 -2.89 31.47 -0.92
N PRO A 45 -3.42 30.58 -1.78
CA PRO A 45 -2.85 30.36 -3.12
C PRO A 45 -3.06 31.53 -4.09
N MET A 46 -4.02 32.42 -3.81
CA MET A 46 -4.34 33.55 -4.69
C MET A 46 -3.44 34.77 -4.42
N CYS A 47 -3.17 35.06 -3.14
CA CYS A 47 -2.44 36.28 -2.73
C CYS A 47 -1.14 36.00 -1.95
N HIS A 48 -0.83 34.74 -1.64
CA HIS A 48 0.34 34.29 -0.88
C HIS A 48 0.47 34.87 0.54
N GLN A 49 -0.62 35.36 1.14
CA GLN A 49 -0.64 35.76 2.55
C GLN A 49 -0.61 34.53 3.47
N LYS A 50 0.16 34.61 4.56
CA LYS A 50 0.27 33.57 5.59
C LYS A 50 -0.80 33.76 6.67
N PHE A 51 -1.40 32.66 7.10
CA PHE A 51 -2.44 32.58 8.12
C PHE A 51 -2.05 31.56 9.18
N ASN A 52 -2.40 31.84 10.45
CA ASN A 52 -1.99 31.01 11.57
C ASN A 52 -2.89 29.77 11.74
N ASP A 53 -4.09 29.78 11.16
CA ASP A 53 -5.01 28.64 11.18
C ASP A 53 -5.85 28.55 9.88
N HIS A 54 -6.47 27.40 9.66
CA HIS A 54 -7.30 27.17 8.47
C HIS A 54 -8.57 28.04 8.43
N THR A 55 -9.05 28.51 9.58
CA THR A 55 -10.31 29.24 9.71
C THR A 55 -10.16 30.69 9.23
N THR A 56 -9.06 31.34 9.60
CA THR A 56 -8.67 32.67 9.13
C THR A 56 -8.34 32.67 7.64
N LEU A 57 -7.74 31.59 7.12
CA LEU A 57 -7.54 31.40 5.68
C LEU A 57 -8.88 31.29 4.92
N ALA A 58 -9.84 30.50 5.43
CA ALA A 58 -11.15 30.34 4.79
C ALA A 58 -11.96 31.65 4.78
N GLN A 59 -11.91 32.40 5.90
CA GLN A 59 -12.52 33.71 6.00
C GLN A 59 -11.91 34.68 4.98
N HIS A 60 -10.59 34.74 4.88
CA HIS A 60 -9.90 35.54 3.87
C HIS A 60 -10.27 35.14 2.43
N TYR A 61 -10.39 33.84 2.16
CA TYR A 61 -10.79 33.36 0.83
C TYR A 61 -12.18 33.90 0.44
N THR A 62 -13.09 33.95 1.41
CA THR A 62 -14.44 34.47 1.21
C THR A 62 -14.44 35.99 1.09
N ASP A 63 -13.73 36.71 1.95
CA ASP A 63 -13.81 38.17 1.99
C ASP A 63 -13.02 38.86 0.85
N ALA A 64 -11.85 38.30 0.47
CA ALA A 64 -10.97 38.90 -0.51
C ALA A 64 -11.13 38.33 -1.92
N HIS A 65 -11.67 37.11 -2.06
CA HIS A 65 -11.76 36.40 -3.33
C HIS A 65 -13.17 35.93 -3.70
N ALA A 66 -14.20 36.15 -2.87
CA ALA A 66 -15.59 35.99 -3.30
C ALA A 66 -16.05 37.22 -4.11
N GLN A 67 -15.40 37.47 -5.24
CA GLN A 67 -16.07 38.22 -6.29
C GLN A 67 -17.00 37.25 -7.01
N GLU A 68 -18.29 37.33 -6.68
CA GLU A 68 -19.35 36.78 -7.52
C GLU A 68 -19.17 37.32 -8.95
N PRO A 69 -19.26 36.47 -9.98
CA PRO A 69 -19.25 36.94 -11.35
C PRO A 69 -20.50 37.80 -11.58
N VAL A 70 -20.28 39.11 -11.66
CA VAL A 70 -21.29 40.09 -12.11
C VAL A 70 -21.58 39.76 -13.58
N ILE A 71 -22.71 39.10 -13.81
CA ILE A 71 -23.26 38.87 -15.15
C ILE A 71 -23.85 40.21 -15.62
N GLU A 72 -23.02 41.00 -16.31
CA GLU A 72 -23.49 42.12 -17.11
C GLU A 72 -24.23 41.58 -18.33
N LYS A 73 -25.55 41.79 -18.32
CA LYS A 73 -26.45 41.53 -19.45
C LYS A 73 -26.32 42.69 -20.45
N GLU A 74 -25.65 42.45 -21.57
CA GLU A 74 -25.85 43.25 -22.77
C GLU A 74 -26.34 42.39 -23.94
N ASN A 75 -27.44 42.88 -24.52
CA ASN A 75 -28.12 42.36 -25.69
C ASN A 75 -27.25 42.55 -26.95
N THR A 76 -27.24 41.59 -27.87
CA THR A 76 -27.95 41.66 -29.17
C THR A 76 -27.43 40.63 -30.18
N THR A 77 -28.33 39.72 -30.55
CA THR A 77 -28.69 39.34 -31.94
C THR A 77 -27.60 38.81 -32.90
N LYS A 78 -27.81 37.55 -33.31
CA LYS A 78 -27.20 36.76 -34.42
C LYS A 78 -26.10 35.79 -33.97
N GLU A 79 -26.45 34.54 -33.63
CA GLU A 79 -25.50 33.41 -33.65
C GLU A 79 -26.19 32.04 -33.44
N ASN A 80 -27.08 31.63 -34.36
CA ASN A 80 -27.76 30.32 -34.28
C ASN A 80 -26.84 29.10 -34.60
N ASN A 81 -25.53 29.29 -34.82
CA ASN A 81 -24.56 28.23 -35.10
C ASN A 81 -23.45 28.08 -34.04
N LYS A 82 -23.50 28.85 -32.94
CA LYS A 82 -22.51 28.78 -31.85
C LYS A 82 -23.01 28.04 -30.60
N GLN A 83 -24.32 27.87 -30.47
CA GLN A 83 -24.94 27.18 -29.33
C GLN A 83 -24.60 25.68 -29.31
N GLU A 84 -24.55 25.01 -30.48
CA GLU A 84 -24.18 23.58 -30.55
C GLU A 84 -22.71 23.31 -30.16
N ASN A 85 -21.80 24.25 -30.44
CA ASN A 85 -20.41 24.14 -30.00
C ASN A 85 -20.27 24.36 -28.48
N ALA A 86 -21.05 25.30 -27.92
CA ALA A 86 -21.05 25.53 -26.47
C ALA A 86 -21.58 24.31 -25.69
N ASP A 87 -22.63 23.66 -26.18
CA ASP A 87 -23.16 22.44 -25.56
C ASP A 87 -22.20 21.24 -25.68
N SER A 88 -21.48 21.14 -26.80
CA SER A 88 -20.40 20.15 -26.99
C SER A 88 -19.23 20.37 -26.04
N ASP A 89 -18.78 21.61 -25.87
CA ASP A 89 -17.70 21.95 -24.94
C ASP A 89 -18.13 21.69 -23.49
N ILE A 90 -19.36 22.04 -23.11
CA ILE A 90 -19.91 21.73 -21.79
C ILE A 90 -19.97 20.22 -21.53
N ALA A 91 -20.31 19.41 -22.54
CA ALA A 91 -20.30 17.96 -22.43
C ALA A 91 -18.87 17.41 -22.22
N LEU A 92 -17.88 17.95 -22.94
CA LEU A 92 -16.47 17.57 -22.78
C LEU A 92 -15.95 17.93 -21.38
N TRP A 93 -16.27 19.13 -20.88
CA TRP A 93 -15.91 19.56 -19.53
C TRP A 93 -16.54 18.70 -18.45
N LYS A 94 -17.82 18.32 -18.61
CA LYS A 94 -18.48 17.37 -17.69
C LYS A 94 -17.78 16.02 -17.70
N GLN A 95 -17.41 15.51 -18.87
CA GLN A 95 -16.70 14.24 -18.97
C GLN A 95 -15.31 14.30 -18.33
N GLN A 96 -14.55 15.38 -18.57
CA GLN A 96 -13.24 15.59 -17.93
C GLN A 96 -13.36 15.74 -16.42
N PHE A 97 -14.40 16.44 -15.94
CA PHE A 97 -14.67 16.58 -14.50
C PHE A 97 -14.98 15.23 -13.85
N MET A 98 -15.85 14.41 -14.47
CA MET A 98 -16.15 13.07 -13.97
C MET A 98 -14.92 12.17 -13.93
N ALA A 99 -14.10 12.18 -14.99
CA ALA A 99 -12.83 11.42 -15.02
C ALA A 99 -11.84 11.91 -13.95
N SER A 100 -11.81 13.22 -13.69
CA SER A 100 -11.02 13.83 -12.62
C SER A 100 -11.53 13.40 -11.23
N GLU A 101 -12.85 13.37 -11.02
CA GLU A 101 -13.44 12.89 -9.77
C GLU A 101 -13.17 11.41 -9.51
N GLU A 102 -13.27 10.56 -10.55
CA GLU A 102 -12.91 9.14 -10.45
C GLU A 102 -11.43 8.98 -10.08
N THR A 103 -10.54 9.74 -10.72
CA THR A 103 -9.11 9.73 -10.40
C THR A 103 -8.86 10.19 -8.97
N ARG A 104 -9.53 11.25 -8.52
CA ARG A 104 -9.44 11.76 -7.14
C ARG A 104 -9.93 10.73 -6.13
N MET A 105 -11.00 10.01 -6.42
CA MET A 105 -11.52 8.94 -5.57
C MET A 105 -10.54 7.76 -5.49
N ILE A 106 -9.94 7.34 -6.61
CA ILE A 106 -8.92 6.29 -6.63
C ILE A 106 -7.70 6.70 -5.79
N LEU A 107 -7.18 7.91 -6.00
CA LEU A 107 -6.06 8.44 -5.23
C LEU A 107 -6.38 8.58 -3.73
N SER A 108 -7.62 8.99 -3.40
CA SER A 108 -8.08 9.06 -2.01
C SER A 108 -8.12 7.68 -1.35
N ASN A 109 -8.60 6.65 -2.06
CA ASN A 109 -8.62 5.28 -1.56
C ASN A 109 -7.21 4.72 -1.40
N GLU A 110 -6.31 5.00 -2.34
CA GLU A 110 -4.90 4.62 -2.23
C GLU A 110 -4.23 5.30 -1.03
N LEU A 111 -4.49 6.60 -0.81
CA LEU A 111 -3.98 7.34 0.34
C LEU A 111 -4.48 6.73 1.68
N ILE A 112 -5.77 6.39 1.77
CA ILE A 112 -6.33 5.72 2.96
C ILE A 112 -5.66 4.36 3.17
N GLN A 113 -5.45 3.58 2.12
CA GLN A 113 -4.79 2.28 2.21
C GLN A 113 -3.34 2.42 2.67
N GLN A 114 -2.61 3.40 2.15
CA GLN A 114 -1.23 3.66 2.57
C GLN A 114 -1.16 4.16 4.02
N LYS A 115 -2.14 4.97 4.45
CA LYS A 115 -2.28 5.38 5.86
C LYS A 115 -2.54 4.20 6.78
N GLN A 116 -3.38 3.26 6.36
CA GLN A 116 -3.63 2.05 7.12
C GLN A 116 -2.37 1.16 7.23
N ARG A 117 -1.64 0.98 6.12
CA ARG A 117 -0.37 0.23 6.14
C ARG A 117 0.69 0.86 7.03
N THR A 118 0.78 2.20 7.05
CA THR A 118 1.73 2.90 7.92
C THR A 118 1.37 2.74 9.38
N ASN A 119 0.08 2.79 9.73
CA ASN A 119 -0.38 2.47 11.09
C ASN A 119 -0.07 1.02 11.49
N ASP A 120 -0.34 0.04 10.62
CA ASP A 120 -0.05 -1.38 10.90
C ASP A 120 1.45 -1.60 11.16
N LEU A 121 2.31 -0.98 10.34
CA LEU A 121 3.77 -1.03 10.51
C LEU A 121 4.25 -0.32 11.79
N GLU A 122 3.58 0.76 12.20
CA GLU A 122 3.89 1.46 13.44
C GLU A 122 3.54 0.61 14.67
N GLU A 123 2.40 -0.09 14.66
CA GLU A 123 2.03 -1.06 15.70
C GLU A 123 3.02 -2.23 15.76
N GLU A 124 3.44 -2.78 14.62
CA GLU A 124 4.47 -3.82 14.56
C GLU A 124 5.81 -3.33 15.13
N LEU A 125 6.22 -2.08 14.80
CA LEU A 125 7.43 -1.47 15.35
C LEU A 125 7.36 -1.31 16.87
N GLN A 126 6.24 -0.86 17.41
CA GLN A 126 6.03 -0.74 18.85
C GLN A 126 6.12 -2.11 19.55
N LEU A 127 5.54 -3.15 18.95
CA LEU A 127 5.61 -4.52 19.46
C LEU A 127 7.06 -5.04 19.47
N ILE A 128 7.80 -4.83 18.38
CA ILE A 128 9.22 -5.21 18.27
C ILE A 128 10.06 -4.46 19.31
N GLN A 129 9.84 -3.16 19.50
CA GLN A 129 10.54 -2.38 20.53
C GLN A 129 10.26 -2.90 21.95
N LYS A 130 9.01 -3.27 22.25
CA LYS A 130 8.65 -3.88 23.54
C LYS A 130 9.37 -5.22 23.74
N HIS A 131 9.42 -6.06 22.70
CA HIS A 131 10.13 -7.33 22.75
C HIS A 131 11.65 -7.12 22.94
N LEU A 132 12.25 -6.16 22.22
CA LEU A 132 13.66 -5.80 22.35
C LEU A 132 14.01 -5.41 23.79
N LYS A 133 13.23 -4.51 24.40
CA LYS A 133 13.40 -4.10 25.81
C LYS A 133 13.31 -5.30 26.74
N SER A 134 12.31 -6.17 26.56
CA SER A 134 12.15 -7.38 27.37
C SER A 134 13.35 -8.33 27.25
N THR A 135 13.86 -8.55 26.03
CA THR A 135 15.04 -9.39 25.81
C THR A 135 16.31 -8.78 26.39
N GLN A 136 16.45 -7.45 26.35
CA GLN A 136 17.59 -6.74 26.92
C GLN A 136 17.60 -6.83 28.44
N THR A 137 16.43 -6.70 29.10
CA THR A 137 16.31 -6.91 30.55
C THR A 137 16.69 -8.35 30.93
N LYS A 138 16.17 -9.36 30.21
CA LYS A 138 16.53 -10.77 30.47
C LYS A 138 18.03 -11.03 30.28
N ALA A 139 18.65 -10.44 29.25
CA ALA A 139 20.08 -10.58 29.03
C ALA A 139 20.91 -9.93 30.16
N ALA A 140 20.45 -8.81 30.72
CA ALA A 140 21.08 -8.17 31.86
C ALA A 140 20.95 -9.02 33.14
N GLU A 141 19.76 -9.58 33.41
CA GLU A 141 19.52 -10.50 34.53
C GLU A 141 20.43 -11.74 34.45
N GLN A 142 20.50 -12.38 33.27
CA GLN A 142 21.39 -13.53 33.04
C GLN A 142 22.87 -13.15 33.21
N SER A 143 23.27 -11.95 32.78
CA SER A 143 24.65 -11.48 32.98
C SER A 143 24.98 -11.27 34.45
N GLN A 144 24.03 -10.77 35.24
CA GLN A 144 24.17 -10.63 36.69
C GLN A 144 24.24 -11.99 37.40
N GLU A 145 23.41 -12.95 36.99
CA GLU A 145 23.44 -14.32 37.50
C GLU A 145 24.80 -14.98 37.22
N ILE A 146 25.31 -14.88 35.99
CA ILE A 146 26.64 -15.41 35.62
C ILE A 146 27.75 -14.77 36.47
N ALA A 147 27.70 -13.45 36.70
CA ALA A 147 28.66 -12.76 37.54
C ALA A 147 28.61 -13.26 39.00
N SER A 148 27.40 -13.48 39.54
CA SER A 148 27.21 -14.01 40.89
C SER A 148 27.73 -15.45 41.03
N LEU A 149 27.42 -16.32 40.05
CA LEU A 149 27.91 -17.70 40.02
C LEU A 149 29.43 -17.75 39.94
N LYS A 150 30.05 -16.88 39.12
CA LYS A 150 31.50 -16.78 39.03
C LYS A 150 32.13 -16.37 40.37
N ALA A 151 31.56 -15.38 41.06
CA ALA A 151 32.03 -14.98 42.38
C ALA A 151 31.92 -16.13 43.41
N THR A 152 30.81 -16.89 43.42
CA THR A 152 30.67 -18.05 44.31
C THR A 152 31.68 -19.16 43.97
N LYS A 153 31.95 -19.39 42.68
CA LYS A 153 32.97 -20.35 42.24
C LYS A 153 34.36 -19.97 42.74
N ASP A 154 34.73 -18.70 42.63
CA ASP A 154 36.04 -18.21 43.09
C ASP A 154 36.20 -18.37 44.61
N VAL A 155 35.11 -18.18 45.39
CA VAL A 155 35.09 -18.46 46.83
C VAL A 155 35.31 -19.95 47.11
N TYR A 156 34.61 -20.85 46.41
CA TYR A 156 34.80 -22.30 46.59
C TYR A 156 36.19 -22.77 46.18
N GLU A 157 36.77 -22.25 45.09
CA GLU A 157 38.14 -22.56 44.68
C GLU A 157 39.16 -22.10 45.73
N SER A 158 38.95 -20.93 46.33
CA SER A 158 39.78 -20.44 47.44
C SER A 158 39.65 -21.32 48.68
N GLN A 159 38.44 -21.70 49.08
CA GLN A 159 38.22 -22.63 50.20
C GLN A 159 38.86 -23.99 49.95
N PHE A 160 38.73 -24.52 48.73
CA PHE A 160 39.34 -25.79 48.34
C PHE A 160 40.86 -25.74 48.43
N ALA A 161 41.49 -24.63 48.02
CA ALA A 161 42.93 -24.43 48.16
C ALA A 161 43.37 -24.40 49.63
N ILE A 162 42.58 -23.77 50.52
CA ILE A 162 42.83 -23.75 51.97
C ILE A 162 42.78 -25.18 52.53
N PHE A 163 41.71 -25.94 52.27
CA PHE A 163 41.57 -27.32 52.75
C PHE A 163 42.68 -28.24 52.22
N THR A 164 43.10 -28.04 50.98
CA THR A 164 44.21 -28.81 50.39
C THR A 164 45.52 -28.56 51.15
N ASN A 165 45.80 -27.31 51.52
CA ASN A 165 47.00 -26.96 52.30
C ASN A 165 46.94 -27.53 53.73
N GLU A 166 45.77 -27.49 54.38
CA GLU A 166 45.57 -28.09 55.71
C GLU A 166 45.76 -29.61 55.68
N LEU A 167 45.27 -30.28 54.64
CA LEU A 167 45.44 -31.71 54.44
C LEU A 167 46.91 -32.08 54.24
N LEU A 168 47.66 -31.30 53.47
CA LEU A 168 49.11 -31.50 53.32
C LEU A 168 49.84 -31.32 54.66
N LYS A 169 49.50 -30.28 55.43
CA LYS A 169 50.11 -30.03 56.74
C LYS A 169 49.88 -31.19 57.72
N THR A 170 48.64 -31.66 57.83
CA THR A 170 48.29 -32.79 58.72
C THR A 170 48.96 -34.10 58.27
N GLN A 171 49.15 -34.29 56.96
CA GLN A 171 49.91 -35.44 56.44
C GLN A 171 51.39 -35.40 56.82
N ASP A 172 52.02 -34.22 56.83
CA ASP A 172 53.42 -34.07 57.24
C ASP A 172 53.59 -34.25 58.75
N GLU A 173 52.67 -33.71 59.57
CA GLU A 173 52.64 -33.95 61.02
C GLU A 173 52.51 -35.45 61.35
N LEU A 174 51.68 -36.18 60.60
CA LEU A 174 51.54 -37.63 60.76
C LEU A 174 52.86 -38.37 60.49
N LYS A 175 53.55 -38.04 59.40
CA LYS A 175 54.86 -38.65 59.07
C LYS A 175 55.91 -38.36 60.13
N GLU A 176 55.94 -37.15 60.68
CA GLU A 176 56.87 -36.80 61.76
C GLU A 176 56.62 -37.67 63.00
N LYS A 177 55.36 -37.87 63.38
CA LYS A 177 54.98 -38.72 64.51
C LYS A 177 55.30 -40.19 64.26
N GLU A 178 55.11 -40.70 63.05
CA GLU A 178 55.51 -42.06 62.66
C GLU A 178 57.03 -42.27 62.77
N GLN A 179 57.83 -41.28 62.36
CA GLN A 179 59.28 -41.31 62.53
C GLN A 179 59.68 -41.34 64.01
N GLN A 180 59.06 -40.50 64.84
CA GLN A 180 59.30 -40.48 66.30
C GLN A 180 59.01 -41.85 66.94
N ILE A 181 57.90 -42.48 66.57
CA ILE A 181 57.54 -43.83 67.05
C ILE A 181 58.59 -44.87 66.60
N THR A 182 59.10 -44.75 65.39
CA THR A 182 60.11 -45.67 64.85
C THR A 182 61.45 -45.53 65.58
N THR A 183 61.89 -44.32 65.89
CA THR A 183 63.10 -44.07 66.70
C THR A 183 62.96 -44.66 68.10
N LEU A 184 61.84 -44.38 68.79
CA LEU A 184 61.60 -44.92 70.12
C LEU A 184 61.52 -46.44 70.14
N ARG A 185 60.98 -47.07 69.09
CA ARG A 185 60.97 -48.52 68.95
C ARG A 185 62.38 -49.11 68.79
N ASN A 186 63.29 -48.39 68.13
CA ASN A 186 64.67 -48.85 67.95
C ASN A 186 65.49 -48.76 69.23
N ASP A 187 65.15 -47.84 70.14
CA ASP A 187 65.86 -47.63 71.41
C ASP A 187 65.52 -48.69 72.50
N LEU A 188 64.57 -49.59 72.25
CA LEU A 188 63.94 -50.47 73.26
C LEU A 188 64.31 -51.98 73.18
N ILE A 189 65.46 -52.35 72.61
CA ILE A 189 65.95 -53.75 72.52
C ILE A 189 67.23 -53.94 73.39
N PRO A 190 67.39 -55.08 74.12
CA PRO A 190 67.41 -55.06 75.60
C PRO A 190 68.80 -55.09 76.25
N ARG A 191 68.89 -54.52 77.46
CA ARG A 191 70.07 -54.59 78.36
C ARG A 191 70.10 -55.92 79.13
N SER A 192 71.32 -56.46 79.25
CA SER A 192 71.67 -57.73 79.89
C SER A 192 71.74 -57.67 81.42
N THR A 193 71.36 -58.78 82.04
CA THR A 193 71.14 -59.08 83.46
C THR A 193 72.40 -59.53 84.20
N THR A 194 72.70 -58.96 85.39
CA THR A 194 73.46 -59.61 86.49
C THR A 194 73.52 -58.75 87.77
N ASP A 195 72.69 -59.04 88.78
CA ASP A 195 73.02 -59.02 90.23
C ASP A 195 71.75 -59.21 91.08
N ASP A 196 71.54 -60.41 91.65
CA ASP A 196 70.21 -61.02 91.64
C ASP A 196 69.71 -61.58 92.99
N VAL A 197 69.93 -60.94 94.14
CA VAL A 197 69.28 -61.40 95.41
C VAL A 197 68.81 -60.27 96.35
N ASP A 198 69.61 -59.23 96.60
CA ASP A 198 69.13 -58.02 97.31
C ASP A 198 68.36 -57.07 96.39
N VAL A 199 68.63 -57.19 95.10
CA VAL A 199 67.83 -56.68 94.00
C VAL A 199 66.52 -57.46 93.96
N LEU A 200 66.46 -58.79 93.99
CA LEU A 200 65.20 -59.56 94.05
C LEU A 200 64.29 -59.23 95.24
N LYS A 201 64.78 -58.81 96.42
CA LYS A 201 63.91 -58.36 97.54
C LYS A 201 63.42 -56.93 97.38
N ARG A 202 64.28 -56.02 96.89
CA ARG A 202 63.84 -54.68 96.49
C ARG A 202 62.89 -54.80 95.33
N GLU A 203 63.27 -55.47 94.26
CA GLU A 203 62.47 -55.89 93.12
C GLU A 203 61.23 -56.68 93.51
N LEU A 204 61.15 -57.47 94.58
CA LEU A 204 59.88 -58.08 94.96
C LEU A 204 58.92 -57.02 95.55
N ILE A 205 59.42 -56.08 96.35
CA ILE A 205 58.63 -54.92 96.82
C ILE A 205 58.33 -53.98 95.64
N THR A 206 59.28 -53.76 94.74
CA THR A 206 59.13 -52.97 93.51
C THR A 206 58.23 -53.70 92.53
N VAL A 207 58.18 -55.02 92.50
CA VAL A 207 57.29 -55.85 91.67
C VAL A 207 55.92 -55.86 92.30
N GLN A 208 55.78 -55.83 93.64
CA GLN A 208 54.50 -55.68 94.31
C GLN A 208 53.95 -54.26 94.13
N GLN A 209 54.79 -53.23 94.27
CA GLN A 209 54.46 -51.83 93.97
C GLN A 209 54.17 -51.66 92.49
N CYS A 210 54.98 -52.23 91.60
CA CYS A 210 54.75 -52.27 90.16
C CYS A 210 53.51 -53.08 89.81
N MET A 211 53.17 -54.15 90.52
CA MET A 211 51.93 -54.90 90.32
C MET A 211 50.72 -54.08 90.74
N ASN A 212 50.81 -53.36 91.85
CA ASN A 212 49.76 -52.46 92.32
C ASN A 212 49.63 -51.23 91.40
N GLU A 213 50.75 -50.67 90.94
CA GLU A 213 50.81 -49.59 89.95
C GLU A 213 50.30 -50.08 88.60
N MET A 214 50.69 -51.27 88.13
CA MET A 214 50.15 -51.90 86.92
C MET A 214 48.66 -52.23 87.07
N ALA A 215 48.20 -52.63 88.26
CA ALA A 215 46.78 -52.86 88.50
C ALA A 215 46.00 -51.56 88.47
N LEU A 216 46.52 -50.50 89.10
CA LEU A 216 45.94 -49.16 89.07
C LEU A 216 45.99 -48.54 87.66
N GLU A 217 47.09 -48.70 86.94
CA GLU A 217 47.25 -48.29 85.55
C GLU A 217 46.28 -49.07 84.66
N LYS A 218 46.12 -50.38 84.88
CA LYS A 218 45.11 -51.18 84.18
C LYS A 218 43.70 -50.71 84.50
N GLU A 219 43.40 -50.36 85.74
CA GLU A 219 42.09 -49.82 86.13
C GLU A 219 41.85 -48.45 85.49
N GLN A 220 42.84 -47.55 85.51
CA GLN A 220 42.79 -46.28 84.79
C GLN A 220 42.69 -46.47 83.27
N GLN A 221 43.36 -47.47 82.70
CA GLN A 221 43.25 -47.82 81.29
C GLN A 221 41.85 -48.37 80.98
N ILE A 222 41.28 -49.22 81.84
CA ILE A 222 39.91 -49.71 81.71
C ILE A 222 38.92 -48.55 81.74
N ASP A 223 39.08 -47.59 82.65
CA ASP A 223 38.18 -46.43 82.72
C ASP A 223 38.37 -45.48 81.55
N LYS A 224 39.61 -45.26 81.08
CA LYS A 224 39.87 -44.54 79.82
C LYS A 224 39.20 -45.24 78.63
N LEU A 225 39.32 -46.56 78.53
CA LEU A 225 38.68 -47.35 77.48
C LEU A 225 37.17 -47.32 77.58
N ARG A 226 36.58 -47.35 78.79
CA ARG A 226 35.14 -47.19 79.01
C ARG A 226 34.66 -45.81 78.57
N ASN A 227 35.39 -44.75 78.89
CA ASN A 227 35.06 -43.39 78.45
C ASN A 227 35.13 -43.27 76.93
N ILE A 228 36.19 -43.78 76.29
CA ILE A 228 36.31 -43.83 74.83
C ILE A 228 35.16 -44.64 74.21
N LEU A 229 34.81 -45.79 74.80
CA LEU A 229 33.70 -46.62 74.33
C LEU A 229 32.36 -45.87 74.42
N MET A 230 32.13 -45.14 75.52
CA MET A 230 30.93 -44.31 75.70
C MET A 230 30.87 -43.14 74.72
N GLU A 231 31.99 -42.45 74.48
CA GLU A 231 32.08 -41.37 73.48
C GLU A 231 31.87 -41.89 72.05
N ASN A 232 32.45 -43.04 71.72
CA ASN A 232 32.22 -43.71 70.44
C ASN A 232 30.76 -44.13 70.29
N TYR A 233 30.15 -44.69 71.33
CA TYR A 233 28.73 -45.05 71.33
C TYR A 233 27.83 -43.83 71.10
N GLN A 234 28.10 -42.70 71.78
CA GLN A 234 27.38 -41.45 71.54
C GLN A 234 27.59 -40.92 70.12
N SER A 235 28.78 -41.08 69.56
CA SER A 235 29.10 -40.67 68.19
C SER A 235 28.36 -41.52 67.16
N VAL A 236 28.24 -42.84 67.38
CA VAL A 236 27.42 -43.73 66.54
C VAL A 236 25.96 -43.31 66.57
N LEU A 237 25.38 -43.03 67.74
CA LEU A 237 24.00 -42.54 67.84
C LEU A 237 23.78 -41.20 67.11
N LYS A 238 24.78 -40.31 67.09
CA LYS A 238 24.72 -39.07 66.31
C LYS A 238 24.75 -39.36 64.80
N LEU A 239 25.58 -40.30 64.36
CA LEU A 239 25.68 -40.72 62.96
C LEU A 239 24.38 -41.36 62.48
N GLU A 240 23.76 -42.24 63.26
CA GLU A 240 22.46 -42.85 62.92
C GLU A 240 21.36 -41.79 62.71
N ARG A 241 21.36 -40.72 63.53
CA ARG A 241 20.43 -39.59 63.34
C ARG A 241 20.70 -38.82 62.06
N VAL A 242 21.98 -38.62 61.71
CA VAL A 242 22.37 -37.96 60.46
C VAL A 242 21.98 -38.82 59.26
N GLU A 243 22.22 -40.12 59.32
CA GLU A 243 21.82 -41.08 58.29
C GLU A 243 20.30 -41.10 58.08
N THR A 244 19.53 -41.11 59.17
CA THR A 244 18.06 -41.05 59.10
C THR A 244 17.59 -39.75 58.43
N LYS A 245 18.17 -38.60 58.79
CA LYS A 245 17.86 -37.31 58.14
C LYS A 245 18.27 -37.29 56.67
N PHE A 246 19.41 -37.88 56.35
CA PHE A 246 19.90 -37.99 54.97
C PHE A 246 18.93 -38.83 54.11
N ASN A 247 18.47 -39.97 54.63
CA ASN A 247 17.50 -40.83 53.95
C ASN A 247 16.12 -40.15 53.81
N GLN A 248 15.68 -39.38 54.80
CA GLN A 248 14.47 -38.57 54.68
C GLN A 248 14.62 -37.49 53.59
N ASN A 249 15.75 -36.80 53.53
CA ASN A 249 16.03 -35.81 52.49
C ASN A 249 16.08 -36.44 51.10
N LEU A 250 16.64 -37.65 50.96
CA LEU A 250 16.62 -38.40 49.71
C LEU A 250 15.19 -38.70 49.26
N LEU A 251 14.31 -39.14 50.17
CA LEU A 251 12.91 -39.41 49.84
C LEU A 251 12.17 -38.14 49.39
N ILE A 252 12.37 -37.02 50.07
CA ILE A 252 11.80 -35.71 49.69
C ILE A 252 12.31 -35.29 48.31
N HIS A 253 13.60 -35.50 48.02
CA HIS A 253 14.16 -35.20 46.71
C HIS A 253 13.56 -36.08 45.61
N ASP A 254 13.37 -37.38 45.85
CA ASP A 254 12.72 -38.29 44.90
C ASP A 254 11.26 -37.90 44.63
N GLU A 255 10.51 -37.52 45.66
CA GLU A 255 9.13 -36.99 45.52
C GLU A 255 9.11 -35.71 44.68
N LEU A 256 10.00 -34.76 44.97
CA LEU A 256 10.13 -33.51 44.22
C LEU A 256 10.54 -33.76 42.75
N ILE A 257 11.44 -34.71 42.50
CA ILE A 257 11.84 -35.11 41.15
C ILE A 257 10.65 -35.69 40.40
N ASN A 258 9.85 -36.55 41.04
CA ASN A 258 8.66 -37.14 40.44
C ASN A 258 7.58 -36.09 40.13
N GLU A 259 7.36 -35.14 41.03
CA GLU A 259 6.41 -34.05 40.86
C GLU A 259 6.81 -33.12 39.69
N ASN A 260 8.09 -32.72 39.66
CA ASN A 260 8.64 -31.93 38.56
C ASN A 260 8.60 -32.70 37.23
N THR A 261 8.89 -34.00 37.24
CA THR A 261 8.82 -34.84 36.03
C THR A 261 7.39 -34.94 35.51
N SER A 262 6.41 -35.07 36.41
CA SER A 262 4.98 -35.05 36.07
C SER A 262 4.58 -33.71 35.46
N GLN A 263 4.96 -32.60 36.10
CA GLN A 263 4.67 -31.25 35.60
C GLN A 263 5.28 -31.01 34.21
N ILE A 264 6.55 -31.35 34.03
CA ILE A 264 7.24 -31.27 32.72
C ILE A 264 6.50 -32.15 31.69
N GLY A 265 6.01 -33.32 32.08
CA GLY A 265 5.19 -34.18 31.23
C GLY A 265 3.89 -33.51 30.76
N HIS A 266 3.19 -32.81 31.65
CA HIS A 266 2.00 -32.03 31.31
C HIS A 266 2.31 -30.87 30.37
N GLU A 267 3.37 -30.12 30.64
CA GLU A 267 3.82 -29.00 29.80
C GLU A 267 4.21 -29.47 28.39
N ILE A 268 4.96 -30.59 28.28
CA ILE A 268 5.29 -31.21 26.98
C ILE A 268 4.03 -31.58 26.21
N ASN A 269 3.01 -32.12 26.87
CA ASN A 269 1.75 -32.48 26.22
C ASN A 269 0.97 -31.24 25.77
N ALA A 270 0.94 -30.17 26.57
CA ALA A 270 0.34 -28.90 26.19
C ALA A 270 1.04 -28.29 24.96
N ILE A 271 2.38 -28.27 24.95
CA ILE A 271 3.18 -27.82 23.80
C ILE A 271 2.88 -28.65 22.56
N LYS A 272 2.81 -29.98 22.67
CA LYS A 272 2.45 -30.86 21.54
C LYS A 272 1.08 -30.53 20.97
N GLN A 273 0.07 -30.25 21.80
CA GLN A 273 -1.25 -29.85 21.32
C GLN A 273 -1.23 -28.48 20.63
N PHE A 274 -0.52 -27.51 21.21
CA PHE A 274 -0.34 -26.19 20.61
C PHE A 274 0.32 -26.26 19.23
N VAL A 275 1.37 -27.10 19.08
CA VAL A 275 2.04 -27.33 17.80
C VAL A 275 1.09 -27.92 16.76
N ARG A 276 0.24 -28.90 17.14
CA ARG A 276 -0.76 -29.48 16.22
C ARG A 276 -1.77 -28.45 15.74
N VAL A 277 -2.30 -27.62 16.64
CA VAL A 277 -3.26 -26.56 16.30
C VAL A 277 -2.62 -25.53 15.38
N THR A 278 -1.40 -25.11 15.69
CA THR A 278 -0.64 -24.14 14.89
C THR A 278 -0.34 -24.69 13.50
N HIS A 279 0.03 -25.97 13.38
CA HIS A 279 0.26 -26.62 12.09
C HIS A 279 -1.02 -26.69 11.24
N LYS A 280 -2.17 -27.05 11.84
CA LYS A 280 -3.47 -27.04 11.13
C LYS A 280 -3.83 -25.63 10.65
N ARG A 281 -3.59 -24.60 11.47
CA ARG A 281 -3.79 -23.19 11.08
C ARG A 281 -2.87 -22.81 9.92
N GLN A 282 -1.61 -23.24 9.93
CA GLN A 282 -0.65 -22.99 8.85
C GLN A 282 -1.11 -23.60 7.53
N GLU A 283 -1.60 -24.86 7.53
CA GLU A 283 -2.13 -25.49 6.32
C GLU A 283 -3.39 -24.78 5.79
N ASN A 284 -4.30 -24.35 6.67
CA ASN A 284 -5.46 -23.55 6.27
C ASN A 284 -5.04 -22.23 5.60
N ILE A 285 -4.04 -21.54 6.17
CA ILE A 285 -3.50 -20.31 5.58
C ILE A 285 -2.85 -20.60 4.21
N LYS A 286 -2.10 -21.70 4.07
CA LYS A 286 -1.52 -22.10 2.78
C LYS A 286 -2.60 -22.33 1.73
N HIS A 287 -3.70 -23.00 2.07
CA HIS A 287 -4.84 -23.19 1.18
C HIS A 287 -5.51 -21.87 0.79
N ALA A 288 -5.73 -20.95 1.75
CA ALA A 288 -6.28 -19.64 1.48
C ALA A 288 -5.39 -18.80 0.54
N VAL A 289 -4.07 -18.81 0.76
CA VAL A 289 -3.10 -18.13 -0.11
C VAL A 289 -3.12 -18.73 -1.53
N LYS A 290 -3.20 -20.06 -1.66
CA LYS A 290 -3.32 -20.71 -2.97
C LYS A 290 -4.60 -20.30 -3.70
N TYR A 291 -5.73 -20.26 -3.00
CA TYR A 291 -7.00 -19.79 -3.56
C TYR A 291 -6.92 -18.33 -4.03
N MET A 292 -6.41 -17.43 -3.18
CA MET A 292 -6.26 -16.02 -3.54
C MET A 292 -5.33 -15.82 -4.74
N ARG A 293 -4.23 -16.59 -4.84
CA ARG A 293 -3.32 -16.54 -5.99
C ARG A 293 -4.02 -16.94 -7.28
N ASN A 294 -4.84 -17.99 -7.26
CA ASN A 294 -5.58 -18.42 -8.45
C ASN A 294 -6.60 -17.37 -8.89
N ARG A 295 -7.36 -16.81 -7.95
CA ARG A 295 -8.33 -15.74 -8.23
C ARG A 295 -7.67 -14.46 -8.76
N LEU A 296 -6.47 -14.12 -8.27
CA LEU A 296 -5.68 -13.02 -8.80
C LEU A 296 -5.27 -13.27 -10.27
N LEU A 297 -4.90 -14.51 -10.61
CA LEU A 297 -4.54 -14.87 -11.98
C LEU A 297 -5.74 -14.80 -12.92
N GLU A 298 -6.91 -15.28 -12.48
CA GLU A 298 -8.19 -15.17 -13.21
C GLU A 298 -8.53 -13.70 -13.48
N ASN A 299 -8.51 -12.84 -12.45
CA ASN A 299 -8.74 -11.41 -12.60
C ASN A 299 -7.73 -10.74 -13.55
N GLN A 300 -6.46 -11.16 -13.53
CA GLN A 300 -5.46 -10.67 -14.48
C GLN A 300 -5.77 -11.07 -15.93
N THR A 301 -6.30 -12.28 -16.14
CA THR A 301 -6.73 -12.72 -17.48
C THR A 301 -7.96 -11.96 -17.97
N GLU A 302 -8.96 -11.74 -17.12
CA GLU A 302 -10.14 -10.94 -17.43
C GLU A 302 -9.76 -9.49 -17.76
N MET A 303 -8.86 -8.88 -16.99
CA MET A 303 -8.37 -7.54 -17.25
C MET A 303 -7.67 -7.43 -18.60
N LYS A 304 -6.89 -8.45 -19.01
CA LYS A 304 -6.27 -8.48 -20.34
C LYS A 304 -7.32 -8.56 -21.45
N GLN A 305 -8.38 -9.35 -21.27
CA GLN A 305 -9.48 -9.45 -22.23
C GLN A 305 -10.24 -8.12 -22.35
N LEU A 306 -10.58 -7.48 -21.23
CA LEU A 306 -11.25 -6.18 -21.23
C LEU A 306 -10.41 -5.09 -21.90
N LYS A 307 -9.09 -5.08 -21.67
CA LYS A 307 -8.18 -4.17 -22.38
C LYS A 307 -8.21 -4.39 -23.89
N GLN A 308 -8.21 -5.65 -24.34
CA GLN A 308 -8.30 -5.96 -25.77
C GLN A 308 -9.64 -5.53 -26.37
N THR A 309 -10.75 -5.75 -25.66
CA THR A 309 -12.09 -5.31 -26.09
C THR A 309 -12.16 -3.78 -26.17
N ASN A 310 -11.58 -3.06 -25.22
CA ASN A 310 -11.54 -1.59 -25.24
C ASN A 310 -10.77 -1.08 -26.47
N ILE A 311 -9.60 -1.65 -26.78
CA ILE A 311 -8.85 -1.32 -28.01
C ILE A 311 -9.70 -1.58 -29.26
N GLN A 312 -10.45 -2.67 -29.31
CA GLN A 312 -11.34 -2.97 -30.44
C GLN A 312 -12.44 -1.91 -30.57
N LEU A 313 -13.13 -1.58 -29.48
CA LEU A 313 -14.18 -0.56 -29.49
C LEU A 313 -13.65 0.82 -29.88
N GLN A 314 -12.44 1.19 -29.44
CA GLN A 314 -11.79 2.42 -29.88
C GLN A 314 -11.55 2.45 -31.39
N ASN A 315 -11.12 1.33 -31.97
CA ASN A 315 -10.96 1.21 -33.42
C ASN A 315 -12.31 1.32 -34.15
N ASP A 316 -13.35 0.68 -33.63
CA ASP A 316 -14.69 0.72 -34.21
C ASP A 316 -15.25 2.16 -34.21
N VAL A 317 -15.11 2.88 -33.09
CA VAL A 317 -15.47 4.30 -32.98
C VAL A 317 -14.72 5.15 -34.00
N GLN A 318 -13.42 4.90 -34.22
CA GLN A 318 -12.66 5.63 -35.24
C GLN A 318 -13.16 5.34 -36.67
N ILE A 319 -13.58 4.10 -36.95
CA ILE A 319 -14.15 3.72 -38.24
C ILE A 319 -15.48 4.45 -38.47
N GLU A 320 -16.38 4.42 -37.49
CA GLU A 320 -17.66 5.13 -37.55
C GLU A 320 -17.47 6.64 -37.71
N GLN A 321 -16.50 7.24 -36.99
CA GLN A 321 -16.19 8.66 -37.12
C GLN A 321 -15.74 9.03 -38.55
N ARG A 322 -14.95 8.17 -39.20
CA ARG A 322 -14.55 8.36 -40.60
C ARG A 322 -15.75 8.26 -41.54
N GLN A 323 -16.67 7.33 -41.29
CA GLN A 323 -17.91 7.19 -42.07
C GLN A 323 -18.82 8.42 -41.92
N ILE A 324 -19.01 8.92 -40.70
CA ILE A 324 -19.77 10.15 -40.43
C ILE A 324 -19.17 11.32 -41.20
N ASN A 325 -17.85 11.49 -41.19
CA ASN A 325 -17.19 12.56 -41.93
C ASN A 325 -17.38 12.42 -43.45
N SER A 326 -17.34 11.19 -43.99
CA SER A 326 -17.65 10.93 -45.40
C SER A 326 -19.08 11.34 -45.75
N TYR A 327 -20.06 10.96 -44.93
CA TYR A 327 -21.46 11.33 -45.16
C TYR A 327 -21.70 12.84 -45.02
N ARG A 328 -21.04 13.51 -44.07
CA ARG A 328 -21.09 14.98 -43.97
C ARG A 328 -20.62 15.66 -45.25
N ASN A 329 -19.50 15.22 -45.82
CA ASN A 329 -19.00 15.77 -47.08
C ASN A 329 -19.95 15.52 -48.26
N GLN A 330 -20.61 14.35 -48.29
CA GLN A 330 -21.63 14.05 -49.31
C GLN A 330 -22.85 14.98 -49.18
N ILE A 331 -23.34 15.20 -47.95
CA ILE A 331 -24.45 16.13 -47.68
C ILE A 331 -24.07 17.55 -48.11
N GLU A 332 -22.86 18.01 -47.80
CA GLU A 332 -22.38 19.33 -48.22
C GLU A 332 -22.35 19.47 -49.75
N THR A 333 -21.89 18.44 -50.45
CA THR A 333 -21.89 18.40 -51.93
C THR A 333 -23.32 18.51 -52.48
N LEU A 334 -24.25 17.71 -51.96
CA LEU A 334 -25.66 17.75 -52.37
C LEU A 334 -26.33 19.09 -52.06
N ASN A 335 -26.03 19.71 -50.91
CA ASN A 335 -26.55 21.03 -50.57
C ASN A 335 -26.05 22.12 -51.55
N ASN A 336 -24.78 22.04 -51.96
CA ASN A 336 -24.25 22.94 -52.98
C ASN A 336 -24.93 22.74 -54.34
N GLU A 337 -25.20 21.49 -54.74
CA GLU A 337 -25.96 21.18 -55.95
C GLU A 337 -27.39 21.72 -55.89
N ILE A 338 -28.09 21.54 -54.77
CA ILE A 338 -29.42 22.11 -54.53
C ILE A 338 -29.39 23.63 -54.70
N HIS A 339 -28.42 24.31 -54.08
CA HIS A 339 -28.31 25.76 -54.18
C HIS A 339 -28.09 26.26 -55.62
N ILE A 340 -27.31 25.52 -56.42
CA ILE A 340 -27.14 25.82 -57.86
C ILE A 340 -28.47 25.64 -58.60
N LEU A 341 -29.21 24.57 -58.31
CA LEU A 341 -30.51 24.31 -58.93
C LEU A 341 -31.55 25.37 -58.57
N GLU A 342 -31.62 25.82 -57.32
CA GLU A 342 -32.48 26.91 -56.87
C GLU A 342 -32.18 28.21 -57.63
N LYS A 343 -30.90 28.57 -57.75
CA LYS A 343 -30.47 29.75 -58.52
C LYS A 343 -30.88 29.64 -60.00
N ASN A 344 -30.74 28.46 -60.60
CA ASN A 344 -31.17 28.23 -61.98
C ASN A 344 -32.69 28.34 -62.12
N GLN A 345 -33.45 27.81 -61.15
CA GLN A 345 -34.90 27.96 -61.12
C GLN A 345 -35.32 29.43 -61.09
N ASP A 346 -34.71 30.24 -60.22
CA ASP A 346 -34.98 31.70 -60.14
C ASP A 346 -34.73 32.40 -61.48
N GLN A 347 -33.62 32.04 -62.16
CA GLN A 347 -33.30 32.56 -63.49
C GLN A 347 -34.35 32.18 -64.54
N TYR A 348 -34.80 30.93 -64.56
CA TYR A 348 -35.85 30.49 -65.49
C TYR A 348 -37.19 31.16 -65.17
N GLU A 349 -37.55 31.35 -63.91
CA GLU A 349 -38.75 32.09 -63.51
C GLU A 349 -38.71 33.55 -63.99
N GLN A 350 -37.55 34.19 -63.93
CA GLN A 350 -37.35 35.54 -64.46
C GLN A 350 -37.50 35.56 -65.99
N GLN A 351 -36.88 34.63 -66.71
CA GLN A 351 -37.03 34.50 -68.16
C GLN A 351 -38.49 34.28 -68.58
N ILE A 352 -39.24 33.45 -67.85
CA ILE A 352 -40.67 33.23 -68.10
C ILE A 352 -41.47 34.53 -67.90
N LYS A 353 -41.16 35.32 -66.86
CA LYS A 353 -41.80 36.63 -66.62
C LYS A 353 -41.53 37.59 -67.79
N GLU A 354 -40.30 37.66 -68.28
CA GLU A 354 -39.92 38.49 -69.43
C GLU A 354 -40.65 38.06 -70.71
N CYS A 355 -40.67 36.77 -71.02
CA CYS A 355 -41.43 36.22 -72.16
C CYS A 355 -42.93 36.55 -72.06
N ARG A 356 -43.53 36.47 -70.86
CA ARG A 356 -44.94 36.84 -70.65
C ARG A 356 -45.20 38.33 -70.94
N ILE A 357 -44.27 39.21 -70.58
CA ILE A 357 -44.35 40.65 -70.89
C ILE A 357 -44.29 40.85 -72.40
N GLN A 358 -43.33 40.23 -73.08
CA GLN A 358 -43.20 40.30 -74.55
C GLN A 358 -44.45 39.80 -75.27
N ILE A 359 -45.04 38.68 -74.84
CA ILE A 359 -46.30 38.17 -75.41
C ILE A 359 -47.45 39.18 -75.24
N LYS A 360 -47.55 39.84 -74.08
CA LYS A 360 -48.58 40.89 -73.88
C LYS A 360 -48.37 42.06 -74.83
N GLU A 361 -47.12 42.49 -75.01
CA GLU A 361 -46.78 43.60 -75.91
C GLU A 361 -47.10 43.26 -77.37
N ILE A 362 -46.72 42.06 -77.84
CA ILE A 362 -47.08 41.57 -79.19
C ILE A 362 -48.59 41.48 -79.36
N ASN A 363 -49.34 41.02 -78.36
CA ASN A 363 -50.81 40.96 -78.45
C ASN A 363 -51.44 42.36 -78.51
N ASN A 364 -50.91 43.33 -77.78
CA ASN A 364 -51.36 44.73 -77.86
C ASN A 364 -51.08 45.31 -79.25
N GLN A 365 -49.87 45.09 -79.78
CA GLN A 365 -49.50 45.49 -81.15
C GLN A 365 -50.45 44.85 -82.18
N ARG A 366 -50.70 43.55 -82.06
CA ARG A 366 -51.65 42.83 -82.93
C ARG A 366 -53.06 43.42 -82.85
N GLN A 367 -53.55 43.76 -81.65
CA GLN A 367 -54.86 44.38 -81.48
C GLN A 367 -54.92 45.75 -82.15
N GLN A 368 -53.88 46.58 -81.97
CA GLN A 368 -53.80 47.88 -82.63
C GLN A 368 -53.82 47.73 -84.15
N THR A 369 -53.02 46.82 -84.71
CA THR A 369 -53.03 46.54 -86.15
C THR A 369 -54.40 46.02 -86.63
N GLN A 370 -55.09 45.21 -85.82
CA GLN A 370 -56.44 44.75 -86.13
C GLN A 370 -57.45 45.91 -86.18
N ASP A 371 -57.40 46.82 -85.20
CA ASP A 371 -58.26 48.00 -85.15
C ASP A 371 -57.99 48.93 -86.35
N GLU A 372 -56.73 49.09 -86.76
CA GLU A 372 -56.32 49.80 -87.97
C GLU A 372 -56.86 49.13 -89.24
N CYS A 373 -56.80 47.80 -89.34
CA CYS A 373 -57.37 47.04 -90.46
C CYS A 373 -58.90 47.18 -90.54
N ASP A 374 -59.59 47.13 -89.41
CA ASP A 374 -61.04 47.32 -89.32
C ASP A 374 -61.44 48.74 -89.73
N TYR A 375 -60.66 49.74 -89.31
CA TYR A 375 -60.84 51.13 -89.74
C TYR A 375 -60.67 51.29 -91.25
N MET A 376 -59.61 50.73 -91.83
CA MET A 376 -59.39 50.76 -93.28
C MET A 376 -60.48 49.99 -94.05
N SER A 377 -60.95 48.84 -93.54
CA SER A 377 -62.07 48.10 -94.14
C SER A 377 -63.35 48.94 -94.18
N LYS A 378 -63.64 49.70 -93.12
CA LYS A 378 -64.79 50.63 -93.10
C LYS A 378 -64.63 51.74 -94.14
N GLN A 379 -63.44 52.33 -94.24
CA GLN A 379 -63.17 53.34 -95.29
C GLN A 379 -63.35 52.77 -96.70
N LEU A 380 -62.85 51.56 -96.97
CA LEU A 380 -63.02 50.88 -98.26
C LEU A 380 -64.50 50.59 -98.58
N LEU A 381 -65.29 50.19 -97.58
CA LEU A 381 -66.72 49.97 -97.74
C LEU A 381 -67.45 51.27 -98.09
N GLN A 382 -67.10 52.37 -97.41
CA GLN A 382 -67.63 53.70 -97.73
C GLN A 382 -67.29 54.11 -99.17
N ILE A 383 -66.03 54.01 -99.57
CA ILE A 383 -65.59 54.33 -100.94
C ILE A 383 -66.31 53.45 -101.97
N THR A 384 -66.49 52.16 -101.68
CA THR A 384 -67.24 51.22 -102.55
C THR A 384 -68.70 51.65 -102.72
N ASN A 385 -69.35 52.10 -101.63
CA ASN A 385 -70.72 52.60 -101.67
C ASN A 385 -70.81 53.91 -102.46
N GLU A 386 -69.89 54.85 -102.22
CA GLU A 386 -69.80 56.12 -102.97
C GLU A 386 -69.59 55.84 -104.47
N LYS A 387 -68.69 54.92 -104.81
CA LYS A 387 -68.48 54.46 -106.19
C LYS A 387 -69.75 53.88 -106.80
N SER A 388 -70.49 53.06 -106.06
CA SER A 388 -71.75 52.45 -106.53
C SER A 388 -72.84 53.52 -106.77
N GLN A 389 -72.94 54.52 -105.89
CA GLN A 389 -73.82 55.67 -106.07
C GLN A 389 -73.46 56.46 -107.33
N LEU A 390 -72.17 56.77 -107.51
CA LEU A 390 -71.67 57.45 -108.71
C LEU A 390 -71.93 56.65 -109.99
N GLN A 391 -71.79 55.32 -109.96
CA GLN A 391 -72.13 54.46 -111.10
C GLN A 391 -73.63 54.47 -111.42
N ASN A 392 -74.49 54.42 -110.40
CA ASN A 392 -75.94 54.54 -110.60
C ASN A 392 -76.31 55.91 -111.17
N GLU A 393 -75.67 56.97 -110.69
CA GLU A 393 -75.83 58.33 -111.22
C GLU A 393 -75.38 58.41 -112.68
N GLN A 394 -74.24 57.81 -113.00
CA GLN A 394 -73.75 57.70 -114.38
C GLN A 394 -74.75 56.98 -115.29
N ILE A 395 -75.31 55.84 -114.84
CA ILE A 395 -76.35 55.11 -115.58
C ILE A 395 -77.60 55.99 -115.78
N ARG A 396 -78.03 56.74 -114.74
CA ARG A 396 -79.17 57.66 -114.84
C ARG A 396 -78.91 58.74 -115.91
N VAL A 397 -77.75 59.37 -115.87
CA VAL A 397 -77.34 60.40 -116.85
C VAL A 397 -77.25 59.81 -118.26
N ILE A 398 -76.70 58.60 -118.43
CA ILE A 398 -76.67 57.91 -119.73
C ILE A 398 -78.09 57.68 -120.26
N ASN A 399 -79.00 57.19 -119.43
CA ASN A 399 -80.40 56.98 -119.81
C ASN A 399 -81.11 58.31 -120.17
N GLU A 400 -80.86 59.38 -119.41
CA GLU A 400 -81.35 60.73 -119.71
C GLU A 400 -80.80 61.25 -121.04
N MET A 401 -79.50 61.06 -121.31
CA MET A 401 -78.86 61.40 -122.58
C MET A 401 -79.46 60.62 -123.75
N ASP A 402 -79.70 59.31 -123.58
CA ASP A 402 -80.32 58.47 -124.62
C ASP A 402 -81.77 58.92 -124.90
N LEU A 403 -82.52 59.34 -123.88
CA LEU A 403 -83.85 59.94 -124.01
C LEU A 403 -83.80 61.27 -124.78
N LEU A 404 -82.90 62.17 -124.41
CA LEU A 404 -82.69 63.44 -125.12
C LEU A 404 -82.26 63.20 -126.57
N LYS A 405 -81.41 62.20 -126.81
CA LYS A 405 -80.99 61.81 -128.15
C LYS A 405 -82.16 61.27 -128.97
N LYS A 406 -83.02 60.43 -128.40
CA LYS A 406 -84.28 60.00 -129.04
C LYS A 406 -85.20 61.18 -129.36
N GLN A 407 -85.40 62.11 -128.42
CA GLN A 407 -86.20 63.32 -128.65
C GLN A 407 -85.58 64.21 -129.74
N PHE A 408 -84.26 64.28 -129.81
CA PHE A 408 -83.56 65.01 -130.87
C PHE A 408 -83.71 64.33 -132.24
N ASP A 409 -83.63 63.00 -132.29
CA ASP A 409 -83.85 62.20 -133.50
C ASP A 409 -85.31 62.25 -133.97
N GLU A 410 -86.29 62.29 -133.04
CA GLU A 410 -87.72 62.47 -133.34
C GLU A 410 -88.00 63.90 -133.85
N ASN A 411 -87.45 64.94 -133.22
CA ASN A 411 -87.59 66.33 -133.69
C ASN A 411 -86.92 66.60 -135.05
N ASN A 412 -85.96 65.76 -135.47
CA ASN A 412 -85.34 65.84 -136.80
C ASN A 412 -86.08 65.01 -137.86
N LYS A 413 -86.92 64.04 -137.47
CA LYS A 413 -87.81 63.32 -138.41
C LYS A 413 -88.96 64.18 -138.92
N ASP A 414 -89.33 65.23 -138.20
CA ASP A 414 -90.35 66.21 -138.65
C ASP A 414 -89.79 67.32 -139.58
N LYS A 415 -88.51 67.22 -140.00
CA LYS A 415 -87.82 68.25 -140.81
C LYS A 415 -87.28 67.76 -142.16
N VAL A 416 -87.56 66.53 -142.57
CA VAL A 416 -87.26 66.01 -143.92
C VAL A 416 -88.44 65.19 -144.39
#